data_AF-A0A915D407-F1
#
_entry.id   AF-A0A915D407-F1
#
_cell.length_a   1.000
_cell.length_b   1.000
_cell.length_c   1.000
_cell.angle_alpha   90.00
_cell.angle_beta   90.00
_cell.angle_gamma   90.00
#
_symmetry.space_group_name_H-M   'P 1'
#
loop_
_entity.id
_entity.type
_entity.pdbx_description
1 polymer ?
#
loop_
_entity_poly.entity_id
_entity_poly.type
_entity_poly.pdbx_seq_one_letter_code
_entity_poly.pdbx_strand_id
1 'polypeptide(L)'
;MAVERYICGVECLFEYLSNETEKSSLRSKISNYMARAESLKSRQRIEVRFLHQIEIQEDSKGHSYFSIFEKCLEIKNVSKRLTSVEVEDPFIIKHHQILNFVAFCEMLVLRSSCLKKIALVTSSSSNQDAFNELTESLKQYGVSLTISYKEFHDRIIRFDNGWIVKMGRGLDIYKFGGKYSIGSQSSELRRCKRLLFTFFKNRLLNKLC
;
A
#
# COMPACT_ATOMS: atom_id res chain seq x y z
N MET A 1 1.88 -16.00 12.60
CA MET A 1 1.33 -16.97 13.58
C MET A 1 1.60 -16.65 15.04
N ALA A 2 2.82 -16.81 15.59
CA ALA A 2 3.02 -16.63 17.04
C ALA A 2 2.80 -15.18 17.53
N VAL A 3 3.34 -14.19 16.80
CA VAL A 3 3.17 -12.76 17.11
C VAL A 3 1.70 -12.34 17.02
N GLU A 4 0.98 -12.74 15.98
CA GLU A 4 -0.44 -12.43 15.80
C GLU A 4 -1.28 -12.98 16.96
N ARG A 5 -1.03 -14.23 17.38
CA ARG A 5 -1.74 -14.83 18.53
C ARG A 5 -1.45 -14.08 19.84
N TYR A 6 -0.24 -13.57 20.02
CA TYR A 6 0.10 -12.72 21.15
C TYR A 6 -0.65 -11.37 21.12
N ILE A 7 -0.76 -10.74 19.95
CA ILE A 7 -1.49 -9.47 19.79
C ILE A 7 -2.98 -9.67 20.09
N CYS A 8 -3.63 -10.65 19.45
CA CYS A 8 -5.04 -10.93 19.70
C CYS A 8 -5.31 -11.30 21.16
N GLY A 9 -4.44 -12.11 21.79
CA GLY A 9 -4.59 -12.44 23.21
C GLY A 9 -4.48 -11.22 24.13
N VAL A 10 -3.62 -10.25 23.80
CA VAL A 10 -3.48 -8.99 24.54
C VAL A 10 -4.71 -8.11 24.37
N GLU A 11 -5.29 -8.03 23.16
CA GLU A 11 -6.53 -7.28 22.89
C GLU A 11 -7.70 -7.81 23.73
N CYS A 12 -7.90 -9.14 23.77
CA CYS A 12 -8.94 -9.74 24.62
C CYS A 12 -8.73 -9.45 26.12
N LEU A 13 -7.47 -9.42 26.59
CA LEU A 13 -7.17 -9.09 27.99
C LEU A 13 -7.42 -7.61 28.30
N PHE A 14 -7.21 -6.72 27.33
CA PHE A 14 -7.53 -5.29 27.45
C PHE A 14 -9.04 -5.04 27.50
N GLU A 15 -9.83 -5.74 26.68
CA GLU A 15 -11.29 -5.68 26.74
C GLU A 15 -11.81 -6.16 28.09
N TYR A 16 -11.27 -7.27 28.61
CA TYR A 16 -11.64 -7.77 29.94
C TYR A 16 -11.26 -6.78 31.06
N LEU A 17 -10.09 -6.14 30.98
CA LEU A 17 -9.66 -5.12 31.94
C LEU A 17 -10.54 -3.86 31.91
N SER A 18 -11.13 -3.53 30.76
CA SER A 18 -12.01 -2.36 30.62
C SER A 18 -13.33 -2.51 31.39
N ASN A 19 -13.70 -3.74 31.74
CA ASN A 19 -14.93 -4.08 32.47
C ASN A 19 -14.72 -4.21 34.00
N GLU A 20 -13.49 -4.15 34.51
CA GLU A 20 -13.21 -4.26 35.95
C GLU A 20 -12.10 -3.31 36.44
N THR A 21 -12.33 -2.68 37.59
CA THR A 21 -11.51 -1.56 38.09
C THR A 21 -10.21 -1.95 38.81
N GLU A 22 -10.08 -3.18 39.34
CA GLU A 22 -8.93 -3.55 40.19
C GLU A 22 -8.32 -4.92 39.87
N LYS A 23 -7.34 -4.95 38.95
CA LYS A 23 -6.42 -6.10 38.78
C LYS A 23 -4.99 -5.64 38.43
N SER A 24 -4.24 -5.17 39.43
CA SER A 24 -2.83 -4.75 39.25
C SER A 24 -1.95 -5.88 38.67
N SER A 25 -2.23 -7.13 39.08
CA SER A 25 -1.55 -8.33 38.57
C SER A 25 -1.83 -8.61 37.10
N LEU A 26 -3.02 -8.26 36.60
CA LEU A 26 -3.41 -8.44 35.20
C LEU A 26 -2.72 -7.41 34.30
N ARG A 27 -2.65 -6.14 34.74
CA ARG A 27 -1.89 -5.09 34.03
C ARG A 27 -0.41 -5.48 33.86
N SER A 28 0.19 -6.06 34.90
CA SER A 28 1.56 -6.59 34.85
C SER A 28 1.70 -7.73 33.83
N LYS A 29 0.76 -8.68 33.79
CA LYS A 29 0.73 -9.76 32.79
C LYS A 29 0.59 -9.23 31.36
N ILE A 30 -0.31 -8.27 31.13
CA ILE A 30 -0.51 -7.62 29.83
C ILE A 30 0.78 -6.94 29.35
N SER A 31 1.44 -6.19 30.23
CA SER A 31 2.72 -5.54 29.94
C SER A 31 3.80 -6.55 29.54
N ASN A 32 3.92 -7.66 30.29
CA ASN A 32 4.86 -8.74 29.96
C ASN A 32 4.56 -9.41 28.61
N TYR A 33 3.27 -9.63 28.28
CA TYR A 33 2.88 -10.17 26.98
C TYR A 33 3.15 -9.20 25.83
N MET A 34 2.92 -7.89 26.02
CA MET A 34 3.28 -6.88 25.05
C MET A 34 4.79 -6.81 24.82
N ALA A 35 5.59 -6.75 25.89
CA ALA A 35 7.06 -6.76 25.79
C ALA A 35 7.58 -8.02 25.09
N ARG A 36 6.95 -9.18 25.35
CA ARG A 36 7.29 -10.43 24.66
C ARG A 36 6.90 -10.39 23.18
N ALA A 37 5.72 -9.85 22.85
CA ALA A 37 5.28 -9.69 21.47
C ALA A 37 6.20 -8.74 20.69
N GLU A 38 6.67 -7.64 21.29
CA GLU A 38 7.66 -6.72 20.70
C GLU A 38 9.03 -7.38 20.52
N SER A 39 9.49 -8.17 21.49
CA SER A 39 10.71 -8.97 21.36
C SER A 39 10.60 -10.00 20.24
N LEU A 40 9.43 -10.62 20.07
CA LEU A 40 9.18 -11.57 18.98
C LEU A 40 9.03 -10.88 17.62
N LYS A 41 8.43 -9.68 17.56
CA LYS A 41 8.40 -8.82 16.37
C LYS A 41 9.81 -8.42 15.93
N SER A 42 10.66 -8.01 16.87
CA SER A 42 12.04 -7.63 16.56
C SER A 42 12.92 -8.83 16.17
N ARG A 43 12.57 -10.05 16.61
CA ARG A 43 13.21 -11.31 16.19
C ARG A 43 12.68 -11.87 14.87
N GLN A 44 11.41 -11.62 14.53
CA GLN A 44 10.92 -11.68 13.15
C GLN A 44 11.45 -10.45 12.39
N ARG A 45 12.77 -10.27 12.33
CA ARG A 45 13.34 -9.34 11.35
C ARG A 45 12.86 -9.83 9.99
N ILE A 46 12.03 -9.02 9.33
CA ILE A 46 11.79 -9.14 7.91
C ILE A 46 13.19 -9.17 7.29
N GLU A 47 13.62 -10.33 6.82
CA GLU A 47 14.88 -10.45 6.11
C GLU A 47 14.65 -9.76 4.76
N VAL A 48 14.96 -8.46 4.71
CA VAL A 48 14.89 -7.64 3.50
C VAL A 48 15.97 -8.16 2.57
N ARG A 49 15.61 -9.12 1.71
CA ARG A 49 16.55 -9.72 0.76
C ARG A 49 16.89 -8.79 -0.40
N PHE A 50 16.03 -7.81 -0.63
CA PHE A 50 16.15 -6.86 -1.72
C PHE A 50 15.71 -5.48 -1.27
N LEU A 51 16.65 -4.55 -1.33
CA LEU A 51 16.43 -3.11 -1.17
C LEU A 51 16.84 -2.45 -2.48
N HIS A 52 15.92 -1.73 -3.12
CA HIS A 52 16.20 -0.95 -4.31
C HIS A 52 15.53 0.40 -4.19
N GLN A 53 16.19 1.42 -4.72
CA GLN A 53 15.68 2.77 -4.72
C GLN A 53 15.62 3.33 -6.12
N ILE A 54 14.54 4.06 -6.40
CA ILE A 54 14.38 4.85 -7.62
C ILE A 54 14.19 6.28 -7.18
N GLU A 55 15.17 7.14 -7.50
CA GLU A 55 15.06 8.58 -7.32
C GLU A 55 14.56 9.21 -8.61
N ILE A 56 13.45 9.93 -8.53
CA ILE A 56 12.94 10.78 -9.59
C ILE A 56 13.43 12.19 -9.31
N GLN A 57 14.14 12.77 -10.27
CA GLN A 57 14.67 14.13 -10.17
C GLN A 57 13.56 15.16 -10.45
N GLU A 58 13.78 16.38 -9.98
CA GLU A 58 12.85 17.48 -10.26
C GLU A 58 12.77 17.73 -11.78
N ASP A 59 11.56 17.90 -12.31
CA ASP A 59 11.28 18.14 -13.73
C ASP A 59 11.69 17.04 -14.73
N SER A 60 12.16 15.88 -14.25
CA SER A 60 12.45 14.74 -15.12
C SER A 60 11.18 14.16 -15.74
N LYS A 61 11.35 13.41 -16.83
CA LYS A 61 10.29 12.77 -17.63
C LYS A 61 10.62 11.28 -17.82
N GLY A 62 9.68 10.53 -18.39
CA GLY A 62 9.84 9.09 -18.67
C GLY A 62 9.48 8.18 -17.50
N HIS A 63 8.78 8.70 -16.50
CA HIS A 63 8.45 7.98 -15.27
C HIS A 63 6.97 7.62 -15.20
N SER A 64 6.49 6.74 -16.08
CA SER A 64 5.14 6.17 -15.94
C SER A 64 5.05 5.24 -14.73
N TYR A 65 3.83 5.01 -14.23
CA TYR A 65 3.61 4.00 -13.18
C TYR A 65 4.15 2.62 -13.58
N PHE A 66 4.02 2.25 -14.86
CA PHE A 66 4.59 0.99 -15.34
C PHE A 66 6.11 0.95 -15.15
N SER A 67 6.83 1.98 -15.62
CA SER A 67 8.30 2.03 -15.49
C SER A 67 8.78 1.97 -14.03
N ILE A 68 8.03 2.58 -13.11
CA ILE A 68 8.37 2.62 -11.67
C ILE A 68 8.11 1.26 -11.02
N PHE A 69 6.95 0.65 -11.32
CA PHE A 69 6.47 -0.54 -10.61
C PHE A 69 6.70 -1.86 -11.36
N GLU A 70 7.35 -1.84 -12.53
CA GLU A 70 7.59 -3.02 -13.38
C GLU A 70 8.07 -4.24 -12.59
N LYS A 71 9.06 -4.03 -11.69
CA LYS A 71 9.63 -5.10 -10.86
C LYS A 71 8.62 -5.74 -9.89
N CYS A 72 7.62 -4.98 -9.44
CA CYS A 72 6.60 -5.47 -8.50
C CYS A 72 5.54 -6.35 -9.18
N LEU A 73 5.41 -6.28 -10.50
CA LEU A 73 4.36 -6.98 -11.25
C LEU A 73 4.76 -8.43 -11.62
N GLU A 74 6.03 -8.80 -11.45
CA GLU A 74 6.63 -10.14 -11.69
C GLU A 74 5.95 -10.99 -12.79
N ILE A 75 5.95 -10.46 -14.01
CA ILE A 75 5.36 -11.09 -15.21
C ILE A 75 6.02 -12.44 -15.56
N LYS A 76 7.27 -12.67 -15.13
CA LYS A 76 8.10 -13.80 -15.57
C LYS A 76 8.00 -15.06 -14.70
N ASN A 77 7.47 -14.95 -13.48
CA ASN A 77 7.39 -16.09 -12.55
C ASN A 77 5.96 -16.59 -12.41
N VAL A 78 5.65 -17.70 -13.07
CA VAL A 78 4.30 -18.33 -13.08
C VAL A 78 3.79 -18.64 -11.66
N SER A 79 4.69 -18.92 -10.72
CA SER A 79 4.36 -19.33 -9.35
C SER A 79 3.95 -18.20 -8.39
N LYS A 80 4.09 -16.92 -8.79
CA LYS A 80 3.76 -15.76 -7.92
C LYS A 80 3.01 -14.69 -8.70
N ARG A 81 1.80 -15.04 -9.16
CA ARG A 81 0.92 -14.09 -9.83
C ARG A 81 0.36 -13.09 -8.81
N LEU A 82 0.41 -11.81 -9.16
CA LEU A 82 -0.16 -10.74 -8.35
C LEU A 82 -1.69 -10.87 -8.35
N THR A 83 -2.30 -11.04 -7.17
CA THR A 83 -3.77 -11.15 -7.06
C THR A 83 -4.40 -9.99 -6.30
N SER A 84 -3.62 -9.33 -5.44
CA SER A 84 -4.08 -8.21 -4.64
C SER A 84 -2.99 -7.17 -4.38
N VAL A 85 -3.43 -5.91 -4.35
CA VAL A 85 -2.60 -4.73 -4.06
C VAL A 85 -3.30 -3.89 -3.01
N GLU A 86 -2.54 -3.45 -2.01
CA GLU A 86 -2.98 -2.48 -1.00
C GLU A 86 -2.18 -1.19 -1.17
N VAL A 87 -2.89 -0.06 -1.17
CA VAL A 87 -2.34 1.28 -1.31
C VAL A 87 -2.75 2.09 -0.08
N GLU A 88 -1.76 2.49 0.72
CA GLU A 88 -1.89 3.49 1.77
C GLU A 88 -1.34 4.81 1.24
N ASP A 89 -2.23 5.76 0.94
CA ASP A 89 -1.84 7.11 0.55
C ASP A 89 -2.87 8.11 1.09
N PRO A 90 -2.52 8.92 2.12
CA PRO A 90 -3.48 9.79 2.77
C PRO A 90 -3.91 10.96 1.89
N PHE A 91 -3.26 11.19 0.74
CA PHE A 91 -3.49 12.34 -0.12
C PHE A 91 -4.28 11.99 -1.39
N ILE A 92 -4.97 10.86 -1.49
CA ILE A 92 -5.88 10.63 -2.62
C ILE A 92 -7.21 11.36 -2.35
N ILE A 93 -7.21 12.67 -2.59
CA ILE A 93 -8.34 13.58 -2.28
C ILE A 93 -8.67 14.47 -3.47
N LYS A 94 -7.70 15.23 -4.00
CA LYS A 94 -7.96 16.17 -5.10
C LYS A 94 -8.17 15.39 -6.40
N HIS A 95 -8.91 15.98 -7.33
CA HIS A 95 -9.22 15.38 -8.63
C HIS A 95 -7.98 14.79 -9.35
N HIS A 96 -6.87 15.52 -9.44
CA HIS A 96 -5.64 15.00 -10.06
C HIS A 96 -4.99 13.83 -9.30
N GLN A 97 -5.18 13.75 -7.98
CA GLN A 97 -4.67 12.66 -7.14
C GLN A 97 -5.52 11.40 -7.36
N ILE A 98 -6.84 11.57 -7.52
CA ILE A 98 -7.74 10.49 -7.92
C ILE A 98 -7.37 9.98 -9.31
N LEU A 99 -7.14 10.86 -10.30
CA LEU A 99 -6.71 10.45 -11.64
C LEU A 99 -5.35 9.73 -11.63
N ASN A 100 -4.43 10.14 -10.76
CA ASN A 100 -3.17 9.43 -10.56
C ASN A 100 -3.40 8.01 -10.02
N PHE A 101 -4.34 7.83 -9.08
CA PHE A 101 -4.75 6.50 -8.61
C PHE A 101 -5.44 5.68 -9.70
N VAL A 102 -6.30 6.29 -10.52
CA VAL A 102 -6.92 5.62 -11.69
C VAL A 102 -5.84 5.10 -12.64
N ALA A 103 -4.88 5.93 -13.04
CA ALA A 103 -3.79 5.53 -13.93
C ALA A 103 -2.90 4.42 -13.33
N PHE A 104 -2.74 4.40 -12.00
CA PHE A 104 -2.09 3.29 -11.31
C PHE A 104 -2.91 1.99 -11.40
N CYS A 105 -4.23 2.05 -11.17
CA CYS A 105 -5.14 0.92 -11.31
C CYS A 105 -5.18 0.38 -12.76
N GLU A 106 -5.22 1.26 -13.76
CA GLU A 106 -5.16 0.88 -15.18
C GLU A 106 -3.89 0.08 -15.48
N MET A 107 -2.73 0.55 -14.99
CA MET A 107 -1.47 -0.18 -15.11
C MET A 107 -1.56 -1.57 -14.48
N LEU A 108 -2.14 -1.70 -13.28
CA LEU A 108 -2.30 -2.99 -12.62
C LEU A 108 -3.18 -3.95 -13.44
N VAL A 109 -4.33 -3.47 -13.91
CA VAL A 109 -5.27 -4.26 -14.73
C VAL A 109 -4.63 -4.72 -16.03
N LEU A 110 -3.92 -3.82 -16.73
CA LEU A 110 -3.26 -4.13 -18.00
C LEU A 110 -2.11 -5.13 -17.87
N ARG A 111 -1.40 -5.12 -16.73
CA ARG A 111 -0.16 -5.89 -16.55
C ARG A 111 -0.32 -7.13 -15.68
N SER A 112 -1.44 -7.27 -14.97
CA SER A 112 -1.65 -8.33 -13.98
C SER A 112 -2.96 -9.08 -14.26
N SER A 113 -2.89 -10.11 -15.11
CA SER A 113 -4.07 -10.88 -15.56
C SER A 113 -4.82 -11.63 -14.45
N CYS A 114 -4.19 -11.84 -13.30
CA CYS A 114 -4.79 -12.52 -12.15
C CYS A 114 -5.19 -11.56 -11.01
N LEU A 115 -5.13 -10.25 -11.23
CA LEU A 115 -5.56 -9.26 -10.25
C LEU A 115 -7.05 -9.44 -9.94
N LYS A 116 -7.40 -9.44 -8.65
CA LYS A 116 -8.77 -9.59 -8.15
C LYS A 116 -9.16 -8.50 -7.17
N LYS A 117 -8.20 -7.92 -6.44
CA LYS A 117 -8.48 -6.96 -5.38
C LYS A 117 -7.51 -5.80 -5.39
N ILE A 118 -8.05 -4.60 -5.24
CA ILE A 118 -7.30 -3.40 -4.90
C ILE A 118 -7.92 -2.85 -3.61
N ALA A 119 -7.08 -2.54 -2.62
CA ALA A 119 -7.50 -1.86 -1.41
C ALA A 119 -6.83 -0.47 -1.37
N LEU A 120 -7.60 0.57 -1.13
CA LEU A 120 -7.11 1.93 -0.91
C LEU A 120 -7.45 2.36 0.51
N VAL A 121 -6.45 2.82 1.24
CA VAL A 121 -6.60 3.55 2.50
C VAL A 121 -6.22 5.00 2.21
N THR A 122 -7.12 5.95 2.50
CA THR A 122 -6.89 7.41 2.34
C THR A 122 -7.47 8.17 3.54
N SER A 123 -7.25 9.49 3.63
CA SER A 123 -7.64 10.26 4.82
C SER A 123 -9.04 10.88 4.76
N SER A 124 -9.66 10.98 3.59
CA SER A 124 -10.92 11.72 3.42
C SER A 124 -11.94 10.99 2.55
N SER A 125 -13.20 10.96 3.01
CA SER A 125 -14.36 10.42 2.30
C SER A 125 -15.08 11.45 1.40
N SER A 126 -14.50 12.63 1.21
CA SER A 126 -15.11 13.73 0.45
C SER A 126 -15.34 13.45 -1.04
N ASN A 127 -14.77 12.37 -1.59
CA ASN A 127 -14.83 12.03 -3.01
C ASN A 127 -15.48 10.65 -3.26
N GLN A 128 -16.45 10.28 -2.41
CA GLN A 128 -17.09 8.96 -2.47
C GLN A 128 -17.69 8.65 -3.85
N ASP A 129 -18.29 9.63 -4.53
CA ASP A 129 -18.91 9.42 -5.85
C ASP A 129 -17.88 9.02 -6.93
N ALA A 130 -16.74 9.73 -6.99
CA ALA A 130 -15.65 9.41 -7.92
C ALA A 130 -15.07 8.01 -7.65
N PHE A 131 -15.01 7.62 -6.38
CA PHE A 131 -14.54 6.31 -5.99
C PHE A 131 -15.56 5.19 -6.25
N ASN A 132 -16.86 5.47 -6.15
CA ASN A 132 -17.92 4.54 -6.52
C ASN A 132 -17.87 4.28 -8.03
N GLU A 133 -17.73 5.33 -8.85
CA GLU A 133 -17.55 5.22 -10.30
C GLU A 133 -16.34 4.35 -10.67
N LEU A 134 -15.18 4.60 -10.04
CA LEU A 134 -13.99 3.78 -10.24
C LEU A 134 -14.21 2.32 -9.80
N THR A 135 -14.94 2.10 -8.71
CA THR A 135 -15.26 0.76 -8.19
C THR A 135 -16.11 -0.01 -9.20
N GLU A 136 -17.13 0.62 -9.78
CA GLU A 136 -17.98 0.02 -10.81
C GLU A 136 -17.19 -0.26 -12.09
N SER A 137 -16.34 0.66 -12.51
CA SER A 137 -15.45 0.49 -13.67
C SER A 137 -14.51 -0.71 -13.49
N LEU A 138 -13.81 -0.80 -12.36
CA LEU A 138 -12.89 -1.92 -12.06
C LEU A 138 -13.61 -3.28 -11.99
N LYS A 139 -14.87 -3.28 -11.54
CA LYS A 139 -15.68 -4.50 -11.49
C LYS A 139 -15.90 -5.11 -12.87
N GLN A 140 -15.97 -4.30 -13.92
CA GLN A 140 -16.09 -4.78 -15.31
C GLN A 140 -14.85 -5.57 -15.76
N TYR A 141 -13.70 -5.32 -15.14
CA TYR A 141 -12.45 -6.08 -15.34
C TYR A 141 -12.27 -7.23 -14.34
N GLY A 142 -13.31 -7.54 -13.54
CA GLY A 142 -13.26 -8.59 -12.52
C GLY A 142 -12.38 -8.24 -11.32
N VAL A 143 -12.15 -6.95 -11.07
CA VAL A 143 -11.36 -6.43 -9.94
C VAL A 143 -12.29 -5.74 -8.95
N SER A 144 -12.18 -6.12 -7.68
CA SER A 144 -12.86 -5.47 -6.56
C SER A 144 -12.01 -4.35 -5.98
N LEU A 145 -12.58 -3.15 -5.82
CA LEU A 145 -11.97 -2.02 -5.12
C LEU A 145 -12.63 -1.86 -3.75
N THR A 146 -11.83 -1.84 -2.69
CA THR A 146 -12.29 -1.52 -1.33
C THR A 146 -11.58 -0.27 -0.84
N ILE A 147 -12.33 0.68 -0.28
CA ILE A 147 -11.79 1.95 0.21
C ILE A 147 -12.07 2.07 1.70
N SER A 148 -11.03 2.41 2.46
CA SER A 148 -11.13 2.71 3.88
C SER A 148 -10.52 4.07 4.19
N TYR A 149 -11.06 4.71 5.23
CA TYR A 149 -10.68 6.05 5.62
C TYR A 149 -10.03 6.03 7.00
N LYS A 150 -8.82 6.59 7.11
CA LYS A 150 -8.07 6.66 8.36
C LYS A 150 -7.12 7.87 8.33
N GLU A 151 -6.83 8.43 9.49
CA GLU A 151 -5.71 9.37 9.64
C GLU A 151 -4.38 8.61 9.80
N PHE A 152 -3.47 8.84 8.86
CA PHE A 152 -2.12 8.29 8.84
C PHE A 152 -1.22 9.15 7.94
N HIS A 153 0.08 8.94 8.01
CA HIS A 153 1.07 9.72 7.26
C HIS A 153 1.91 8.89 6.30
N ASP A 154 1.98 7.59 6.56
CA ASP A 154 2.78 6.67 5.75
C ASP A 154 2.20 6.53 4.33
N ARG A 155 3.10 6.39 3.36
CA ARG A 155 2.78 6.25 1.94
C ARG A 155 3.39 4.95 1.46
N ILE A 156 2.59 3.90 1.45
CA ILE A 156 3.07 2.52 1.27
C ILE A 156 2.16 1.80 0.28
N ILE A 157 2.77 1.06 -0.64
CA ILE A 157 2.06 0.08 -1.47
C ILE A 157 2.54 -1.31 -1.07
N ARG A 158 1.61 -2.24 -0.86
CA ARG A 158 1.90 -3.66 -0.60
C ARG A 158 1.31 -4.51 -1.71
N PHE A 159 2.13 -5.41 -2.22
CA PHE A 159 1.75 -6.41 -3.21
C PHE A 159 1.79 -7.77 -2.53
N ASP A 160 0.80 -8.62 -2.78
CA ASP A 160 0.70 -9.94 -2.14
C ASP A 160 1.80 -10.94 -2.52
N ASN A 161 2.56 -10.64 -3.58
CA ASN A 161 3.76 -11.38 -3.95
C ASN A 161 4.99 -11.02 -3.09
N GLY A 162 4.82 -10.16 -2.08
CA GLY A 162 5.81 -9.82 -1.06
C GLY A 162 6.57 -8.51 -1.32
N TRP A 163 6.24 -7.77 -2.38
CA TRP A 163 6.80 -6.44 -2.61
C TRP A 163 6.12 -5.39 -1.73
N ILE A 164 6.92 -4.51 -1.15
CA ILE A 164 6.47 -3.34 -0.40
C ILE A 164 7.21 -2.12 -0.96
N VAL A 165 6.50 -1.05 -1.25
CA VAL A 165 7.08 0.17 -1.81
C VAL A 165 6.73 1.35 -0.92
N LYS A 166 7.74 1.99 -0.34
CA LYS A 166 7.59 3.26 0.38
C LYS A 166 7.79 4.42 -0.59
N MET A 167 6.94 5.44 -0.50
CA MET A 167 6.91 6.54 -1.45
C MET A 167 7.11 7.88 -0.73
N GLY A 168 8.06 8.69 -1.22
CA GLY A 168 8.31 10.01 -0.64
C GLY A 168 7.13 10.96 -0.75
N ARG A 169 6.31 10.89 -1.82
CA ARG A 169 5.14 11.77 -2.09
C ARG A 169 3.84 11.03 -2.38
N GLY A 170 3.85 9.70 -2.29
CA GLY A 170 2.70 8.89 -2.69
C GLY A 170 2.57 8.81 -4.20
N LEU A 171 1.35 8.67 -4.69
CA LEU A 171 1.04 8.61 -6.12
C LEU A 171 1.01 10.00 -6.78
N ASP A 172 1.16 11.10 -6.03
CA ASP A 172 1.24 12.47 -6.57
C ASP A 172 2.63 12.81 -7.14
N ILE A 173 2.97 12.13 -8.25
CA ILE A 173 4.28 12.17 -8.92
C ILE A 173 4.40 13.39 -9.84
N TYR A 174 3.34 13.71 -10.58
CA TYR A 174 3.46 14.59 -11.74
C TYR A 174 3.16 16.05 -11.41
N LYS A 175 3.88 16.96 -12.07
CA LYS A 175 3.56 18.38 -12.07
C LYS A 175 2.37 18.66 -12.99
N PHE A 176 1.71 19.79 -12.71
CA PHE A 176 0.77 20.36 -13.66
C PHE A 176 1.52 20.91 -14.87
N GLY A 177 1.01 20.62 -16.06
CA GLY A 177 1.48 21.18 -17.33
C GLY A 177 0.57 22.32 -17.77
N GLY A 178 0.21 22.35 -19.04
CA GLY A 178 -0.94 23.10 -19.54
C GLY A 178 -2.08 22.16 -19.90
N LYS A 179 -3.32 22.67 -19.96
CA LYS A 179 -4.51 21.87 -20.32
C LYS A 179 -4.38 21.16 -21.67
N TYR A 180 -3.70 21.82 -22.63
CA TYR A 180 -3.49 21.35 -23.99
C TYR A 180 -2.02 21.07 -24.32
N SER A 181 -1.15 20.94 -23.30
CA SER A 181 0.27 20.65 -23.52
C SER A 181 0.52 19.16 -23.75
N ILE A 182 1.55 18.83 -24.51
CA ILE A 182 2.07 17.45 -24.61
C ILE A 182 2.39 16.91 -23.22
N GLY A 183 1.89 15.70 -22.93
CA GLY A 183 1.91 15.10 -21.60
C GLY A 183 0.65 15.34 -20.78
N SER A 184 -0.38 16.00 -21.31
CA SER A 184 -1.68 16.09 -20.62
C SER A 184 -2.28 14.70 -20.34
N GLN A 185 -2.10 13.74 -21.25
CA GLN A 185 -2.57 12.36 -21.12
C GLN A 185 -1.45 11.35 -20.79
N SER A 186 -0.32 11.41 -21.51
CA SER A 186 0.78 10.48 -21.30
C SER A 186 1.64 10.88 -20.10
N SER A 187 1.66 10.04 -19.07
CA SER A 187 2.50 10.21 -17.88
C SER A 187 4.00 10.20 -18.20
N GLU A 188 4.42 9.50 -19.25
CA GLU A 188 5.83 9.44 -19.66
C GLU A 188 6.35 10.79 -20.15
N LEU A 189 5.48 11.66 -20.66
CA LEU A 189 5.86 12.98 -21.16
C LEU A 189 5.73 14.09 -20.11
N ARG A 190 5.16 13.77 -18.93
CA ARG A 190 4.95 14.72 -17.85
C ARG A 190 6.22 14.97 -17.06
N ARG A 191 6.43 16.25 -16.70
CA ARG A 191 7.44 16.64 -15.72
C ARG A 191 7.05 16.11 -14.34
N CYS A 192 8.00 15.54 -13.64
CA CYS A 192 7.79 14.97 -12.31
C CYS A 192 8.22 15.94 -11.20
N LYS A 193 7.64 15.78 -10.03
CA LYS A 193 8.11 16.34 -8.77
C LYS A 193 9.24 15.44 -8.26
N ARG A 194 10.24 15.96 -7.56
CA ARG A 194 11.28 15.14 -6.93
C ARG A 194 10.67 14.21 -5.89
N LEU A 195 10.97 12.91 -5.98
CA LEU A 195 10.63 11.93 -4.95
C LEU A 195 11.51 10.68 -5.02
N LEU A 196 11.54 9.95 -3.91
CA LEU A 196 12.22 8.68 -3.77
C LEU A 196 11.20 7.55 -3.58
N PHE A 197 11.34 6.50 -4.36
CA PHE A 197 10.69 5.21 -4.12
C PHE A 197 11.71 4.27 -3.49
N THR A 198 11.33 3.60 -2.40
CA THR A 198 12.13 2.54 -1.80
C THR A 198 11.35 1.24 -1.85
N PHE A 199 11.90 0.27 -2.58
CA PHE A 199 11.35 -1.05 -2.80
C PHE A 199 11.99 -2.05 -1.85
N PHE A 200 11.13 -2.82 -1.20
CA PHE A 200 11.49 -3.92 -0.31
C PHE A 200 10.84 -5.19 -0.83
N LYS A 201 11.54 -6.32 -0.78
CA LYS A 201 10.91 -7.63 -1.00
C LYS A 201 11.08 -8.50 0.23
N ASN A 202 9.95 -8.89 0.82
CA ASN A 202 9.91 -9.80 1.96
C ASN A 202 9.81 -11.26 1.48
N ARG A 203 10.46 -12.19 2.21
CA ARG A 203 10.34 -13.64 1.98
C ARG A 203 9.19 -14.29 2.79
N LEU A 204 8.55 -13.57 3.72
CA LEU A 204 7.64 -14.15 4.72
C LEU A 204 6.20 -14.49 4.25
N LEU A 205 5.98 -14.82 2.98
CA LEU A 205 4.73 -15.47 2.53
C LEU A 205 4.93 -16.90 1.97
N ASN A 206 6.12 -17.50 2.17
CA ASN A 206 6.40 -18.88 1.76
C ASN A 206 6.81 -19.80 2.93
N LYS A 207 6.37 -19.50 4.16
CA LYS A 207 6.40 -20.46 5.29
C LYS A 207 5.08 -20.37 6.05
N LEU A 208 3.98 -20.62 5.36
CA LEU A 208 2.80 -21.17 5.99
C LEU A 208 2.66 -22.57 5.41
N CYS A 209 2.77 -23.54 6.33
CA CYS A 209 2.58 -24.96 6.11
C CYS A 209 1.23 -25.26 5.47
#